data_AF-A0A9R1VU81-F1
#
_entry.id   AF-A0A9R1VU81-F1
#
_cell.length_a   1.000
_cell.length_b   1.000
_cell.length_c   1.000
_cell.angle_alpha   90.00
_cell.angle_beta   90.00
_cell.angle_gamma   90.00
#
_symmetry.space_group_name_H-M   'P 1'
#
loop_
_entity.id
_entity.type
_entity.pdbx_description
1 polymer ?
#
loop_
_entity_poly.entity_id
_entity_poly.type
_entity_poly.pdbx_seq_one_letter_code
_entity_poly.pdbx_strand_id
1 'polypeptide(L)'
;MCTVRLVAPNSSEEIVIVIKKGDVGPLPSGVVSWCFNGSETDATIMFIGETTIAHVPGILHRFQSDVVAKVFSLSNKEAGDIVTSQRAAVIDKLKSKQTLILSIHSRFEFSNLVPAH
;
A
#
# COMPACT_ATOMS: atom_id res chain seq x y z
N MET A 1 -10.85 14.72 -3.38
CA MET A 1 -10.24 14.07 -4.57
C MET A 1 -9.13 13.18 -4.05
N CYS A 2 -9.07 11.93 -4.51
CA CYS A 2 -8.05 10.99 -4.04
C CYS A 2 -7.11 10.61 -5.18
N THR A 3 -5.81 10.60 -4.90
CA THR A 3 -4.79 10.12 -5.84
C THR A 3 -4.39 8.72 -5.43
N VAL A 4 -4.48 7.78 -6.36
CA VAL A 4 -4.02 6.39 -6.23
C VAL A 4 -2.73 6.25 -7.04
N ARG A 5 -1.74 5.57 -6.47
CA ARG A 5 -0.47 5.28 -7.10
C ARG A 5 -0.22 3.80 -7.07
N LEU A 6 0.30 3.27 -8.17
CA LEU A 6 0.46 1.84 -8.41
C LEU A 6 1.86 1.56 -8.97
N VAL A 7 2.49 0.48 -8.50
CA VAL A 7 3.74 -0.06 -9.06
C VAL A 7 3.58 -1.55 -9.27
N ALA A 8 3.88 -2.02 -10.49
CA ALA A 8 3.80 -3.44 -10.84
C ALA A 8 5.03 -4.22 -10.30
N PRO A 9 4.92 -5.53 -10.00
CA PRO A 9 5.99 -6.35 -9.39
C PRO A 9 7.36 -6.31 -10.07
N ASN A 10 7.39 -6.02 -11.37
CA ASN A 10 8.59 -6.06 -12.21
C ASN A 10 8.86 -4.70 -12.88
N SER A 11 8.33 -3.62 -12.34
CA SER A 11 8.50 -2.27 -12.88
C SER A 11 8.93 -1.30 -11.79
N SER A 12 9.76 -0.33 -12.16
CA SER A 12 10.03 0.86 -11.35
C SER A 12 9.14 2.04 -11.74
N GLU A 13 8.30 1.88 -12.77
CA GLU A 13 7.38 2.90 -13.23
C GLU A 13 6.17 2.99 -12.29
N GLU A 14 5.86 4.23 -11.89
CA GLU A 14 4.72 4.55 -11.06
C GLU A 14 3.56 5.04 -11.92
N ILE A 15 2.41 4.37 -11.81
CA ILE A 15 1.17 4.80 -12.46
C ILE A 15 0.37 5.65 -11.47
N VAL A 16 0.03 6.88 -11.86
CA VAL A 16 -0.73 7.83 -11.04
C VAL A 16 -2.13 7.99 -11.59
N ILE A 17 -3.13 7.69 -10.76
CA ILE A 17 -4.55 7.75 -11.09
C ILE A 17 -5.26 8.70 -10.14
N VAL A 18 -6.05 9.62 -10.67
CA VAL A 18 -6.93 10.49 -9.88
C VAL A 18 -8.33 9.90 -9.90
N ILE A 19 -8.88 9.58 -8.73
CA ILE A 19 -10.22 9.02 -8.59
C ILE A 19 -11.19 10.03 -7.95
N LYS A 20 -12.44 9.99 -8.41
CA LYS A 20 -13.58 10.73 -7.87
C LYS A 20 -14.67 9.77 -7.40
N LYS A 21 -15.66 10.32 -6.68
CA LYS A 21 -16.81 9.56 -6.20
C LYS A 21 -17.52 8.88 -7.38
N GLY A 22 -17.74 7.57 -7.26
CA GLY A 22 -18.42 6.76 -8.26
C GLY A 22 -17.49 6.05 -9.25
N ASP A 23 -16.19 6.38 -9.27
CA ASP A 23 -15.22 5.65 -10.09
C ASP A 23 -15.03 4.22 -9.56
N VAL A 24 -14.86 3.28 -10.48
CA VAL A 24 -14.56 1.86 -10.21
C VAL A 24 -13.45 1.44 -11.16
N GLY A 25 -12.45 0.74 -10.63
CA GLY A 25 -11.34 0.22 -11.42
C GLY A 25 -10.80 -1.09 -10.84
N PRO A 26 -10.23 -1.96 -11.69
CA PRO A 26 -9.60 -3.19 -11.22
C PRO A 26 -8.28 -2.86 -10.49
N LEU A 27 -7.97 -3.61 -9.43
CA LEU A 27 -6.66 -3.61 -8.79
C LEU A 27 -5.99 -4.96 -9.06
N PRO A 28 -4.99 -5.02 -9.96
CA PRO A 28 -4.35 -6.29 -10.32
C PRO A 28 -3.58 -6.91 -9.16
N SER A 29 -3.46 -8.24 -9.19
CA SER A 29 -2.69 -8.99 -8.19
C SER A 29 -1.21 -8.59 -8.21
N GLY A 30 -0.60 -8.54 -7.02
CA GLY A 30 0.82 -8.25 -6.83
C GLY A 30 1.20 -6.77 -6.97
N VAL A 31 0.28 -5.89 -7.38
CA VAL A 31 0.54 -4.45 -7.48
C VAL A 31 0.70 -3.86 -6.08
N VAL A 32 1.75 -3.07 -5.90
CA VAL A 32 1.89 -2.21 -4.72
C VAL A 32 1.06 -0.96 -4.96
N SER A 33 0.11 -0.69 -4.06
CA SER A 33 -0.82 0.44 -4.21
C SER A 33 -0.86 1.35 -2.99
N TRP A 34 -1.05 2.64 -3.24
CA TRP A 34 -1.17 3.64 -2.19
C TRP A 34 -2.06 4.81 -2.57
N CYS A 35 -2.83 5.30 -1.60
CA CYS A 35 -3.85 6.32 -1.80
C CYS A 35 -3.56 7.55 -0.92
N PHE A 36 -3.71 8.73 -1.48
CA PHE A 36 -3.61 10.01 -0.77
C PHE A 36 -4.92 10.79 -0.91
N ASN A 37 -5.57 11.09 0.22
CA ASN A 37 -6.70 12.02 0.25
C ASN A 37 -6.16 13.44 0.42
N GLY A 38 -6.16 14.21 -0.67
CA GLY A 38 -5.71 15.60 -0.66
C GLY A 38 -6.82 16.63 -0.44
N SER A 39 -8.05 16.20 -0.12
CA SER A 39 -9.16 17.13 0.16
C SER A 39 -9.44 17.29 1.64
N GLU A 40 -10.07 18.42 1.99
CA GLU A 40 -10.58 18.72 3.33
C GLU A 40 -11.78 17.84 3.74
N THR A 41 -12.33 17.06 2.80
CA THR A 41 -13.44 16.14 3.04
C THR A 41 -12.96 14.70 3.10
N ASP A 42 -13.66 13.87 3.86
CA ASP A 42 -13.41 12.43 3.94
C ASP A 42 -13.56 11.74 2.58
N ALA A 43 -12.74 10.72 2.36
CA ALA A 43 -12.79 9.84 1.19
C ALA A 43 -13.15 8.43 1.64
N THR A 44 -14.09 7.79 0.93
CA THR A 44 -14.46 6.39 1.15
C THR A 44 -14.00 5.57 -0.05
N ILE A 45 -13.16 4.56 0.20
CA ILE A 45 -12.69 3.61 -0.80
C ILE A 45 -13.13 2.22 -0.34
N MET A 46 -13.79 1.48 -1.24
CA MET A 46 -14.24 0.12 -0.97
C MET A 46 -13.43 -0.85 -1.81
N PHE A 47 -12.73 -1.78 -1.16
CA PHE A 47 -12.04 -2.88 -1.82
C PHE A 47 -12.98 -4.09 -1.88
N ILE A 48 -13.23 -4.60 -3.09
CA ILE A 48 -14.05 -5.79 -3.33
C ILE A 48 -13.12 -6.89 -3.85
N GLY A 49 -12.99 -7.98 -3.10
CA GLY A 49 -12.15 -9.13 -3.46
C GLY A 49 -12.02 -10.12 -2.33
N GLU A 50 -11.34 -11.24 -2.57
CA GLU A 50 -10.98 -12.20 -1.54
C GLU A 50 -9.93 -11.56 -0.60
N THR A 51 -10.35 -11.22 0.62
CA THR A 51 -9.55 -10.46 1.60
C THR A 51 -9.17 -11.28 2.84
N THR A 52 -9.42 -12.58 2.82
CA THR A 52 -9.21 -13.52 3.94
C THR A 52 -7.79 -13.49 4.51
N ILE A 53 -6.79 -13.09 3.71
CA ILE A 53 -5.38 -12.93 4.10
C ILE A 53 -4.81 -11.52 3.86
N ALA A 54 -5.66 -10.53 3.57
CA ALA A 54 -5.22 -9.22 3.06
C ALA A 54 -4.55 -8.31 4.12
N HIS A 55 -4.63 -8.65 5.41
CA HIS A 55 -4.12 -7.79 6.48
C HIS A 55 -2.84 -8.34 7.11
N VAL A 56 -1.70 -7.79 6.69
CA VAL A 56 -0.41 -7.96 7.38
C VAL A 56 0.21 -6.57 7.61
N PRO A 57 0.01 -5.96 8.80
CA PRO A 57 0.71 -4.73 9.15
C PRO A 57 2.21 -5.03 9.32
N GLY A 58 3.09 -4.10 8.93
CA GLY A 58 4.50 -4.23 9.29
C GLY A 58 5.27 -5.28 8.49
N ILE A 59 5.30 -5.26 7.15
CA ILE A 59 6.10 -6.25 6.38
C ILE A 59 7.55 -6.24 6.85
N LEU A 60 8.14 -5.05 6.99
CA LEU A 60 9.53 -4.91 7.44
C LEU A 60 9.72 -5.24 8.92
N HIS A 61 8.67 -5.14 9.75
CA HIS A 61 8.72 -5.53 11.16
C HIS A 61 9.03 -7.01 11.37
N ARG A 62 8.76 -7.85 10.36
CA ARG A 62 9.01 -9.30 10.41
C ARG A 62 10.47 -9.68 10.13
N PHE A 63 11.30 -8.70 9.79
CA PHE A 63 12.72 -8.91 9.48
C PHE A 63 13.59 -8.28 10.57
N GLN A 64 14.77 -8.86 10.80
CA GLN A 64 15.77 -8.26 11.68
C GLN A 64 16.34 -6.99 11.01
N SER A 65 16.57 -5.95 11.83
CA SER A 65 17.01 -4.64 11.32
C SER A 65 18.36 -4.67 10.61
N ASP A 66 19.26 -5.60 10.95
CA ASP A 66 20.55 -5.79 10.28
C ASP A 66 20.39 -6.37 8.87
N VAL A 67 19.43 -7.30 8.68
CA VAL A 67 19.06 -7.83 7.35
C VAL A 67 18.50 -6.70 6.48
N VAL A 68 17.58 -5.89 7.03
CA VAL A 68 17.01 -4.73 6.33
C VAL A 68 18.11 -3.71 6.00
N ALA A 69 19.00 -3.40 6.94
CA ALA A 69 20.12 -2.48 6.73
C ALA A 69 21.00 -2.93 5.56
N LYS A 70 21.34 -4.22 5.51
CA LYS A 70 22.20 -4.78 4.46
C LYS A 70 21.53 -4.78 3.08
N VAL A 71 20.27 -5.21 3.00
CA VAL A 71 19.56 -5.30 1.70
C VAL A 71 19.31 -3.92 1.10
N PHE A 72 18.93 -2.95 1.94
CA PHE A 72 18.60 -1.59 1.49
C PHE A 72 19.79 -0.62 1.56
N SER A 73 20.98 -1.09 1.94
CA SER A 73 22.18 -0.25 2.11
C SER A 73 21.97 0.95 3.05
N LEU A 74 21.29 0.70 4.18
CA LEU A 74 20.98 1.70 5.21
C LEU A 74 21.94 1.56 6.40
N SER A 75 22.03 2.61 7.22
CA SER A 75 22.62 2.48 8.55
C SER A 75 21.71 1.64 9.48
N ASN A 76 22.31 1.03 10.51
CA ASN A 76 21.56 0.28 11.52
C ASN A 76 20.49 1.14 12.22
N LYS A 77 20.75 2.44 12.37
CA LYS A 77 19.79 3.39 12.94
C LYS A 77 18.59 3.57 12.01
N GLU A 78 18.83 3.89 10.74
CA GLU A 78 17.77 4.06 9.74
C GLU A 78 16.93 2.79 9.56
N ALA A 79 17.57 1.62 9.52
CA ALA A 79 16.87 0.35 9.44
C ALA A 79 16.03 0.08 10.71
N GLY A 80 16.58 0.36 11.90
CA GLY A 80 15.86 0.27 13.16
C GLY A 80 14.62 1.18 13.19
N ASP A 81 14.76 2.43 12.73
CA ASP A 81 13.65 3.37 12.62
C ASP A 81 12.58 2.84 11.66
N ILE A 82 12.95 2.35 10.47
CA ILE A 82 11.98 1.83 9.48
C ILE A 82 11.24 0.58 9.98
N VAL A 83 11.96 -0.41 10.52
CA VAL A 83 11.39 -1.68 11.02
C VAL A 83 10.41 -1.44 12.18
N THR A 84 10.60 -0.37 12.95
CA THR A 84 9.75 0.01 14.09
C THR A 84 8.74 1.12 13.78
N SER A 85 8.86 1.79 12.63
CA SER A 85 8.03 2.93 12.25
C SER A 85 6.57 2.58 11.97
N GLN A 86 6.29 1.37 11.47
CA GLN A 86 4.93 0.93 11.18
C GLN A 86 4.19 0.58 12.48
N ARG A 87 3.50 1.58 13.02
CA ARG A 87 2.43 1.41 14.00
C ARG A 87 1.29 0.67 13.30
N ALA A 88 0.51 -0.13 14.03
CA ALA A 88 -0.51 -1.05 13.51
C ALA A 88 -1.62 -0.41 12.62
N ALA A 89 -1.60 0.90 12.39
CA ALA A 89 -2.56 1.61 11.55
C ALA A 89 -2.18 1.50 10.07
N VAL A 90 -3.14 1.07 9.25
CA VAL A 90 -3.03 1.08 7.78
C VAL A 90 -3.29 2.49 7.23
N ILE A 91 -4.00 3.35 7.97
CA ILE A 91 -4.38 4.70 7.55
C ILE A 91 -3.89 5.68 8.61
N ASP A 92 -3.09 6.67 8.20
CA ASP A 92 -2.56 7.70 9.08
C ASP A 92 -2.96 9.11 8.60
N LYS A 93 -3.28 9.98 9.56
CA LYS A 93 -3.51 11.40 9.29
C LYS A 93 -2.17 12.13 9.24
N LEU A 94 -1.86 12.69 8.07
CA LEU A 94 -0.67 13.49 7.87
C LEU A 94 -0.80 14.86 8.57
N LYS A 95 0.25 15.26 9.30
CA LYS A 95 0.44 16.66 9.69
C LYS A 95 0.87 17.44 8.43
N SER A 96 0.45 18.70 8.30
CA SER A 96 0.76 19.51 7.11
C SER A 96 2.26 19.45 6.77
N LYS A 97 2.57 19.14 5.50
CA LYS A 97 3.92 18.89 4.91
C LYS A 97 4.57 17.50 5.09
N GLN A 98 3.86 16.48 5.58
CA GLN A 98 4.39 15.10 5.54
C GLN A 98 3.84 14.32 4.35
N THR A 99 4.68 13.46 3.76
CA THR A 99 4.31 12.46 2.74
C THR A 99 4.17 11.12 3.45
N LEU A 100 3.04 10.43 3.30
CA LEU A 100 2.93 9.01 3.71
C LEU A 100 2.81 8.13 2.48
N ILE A 101 3.66 7.10 2.48
CA ILE A 101 3.52 5.90 1.66
C ILE A 101 2.48 5.05 2.38
N LEU A 102 1.23 5.11 1.92
CA LEU A 102 0.33 3.97 2.12
C LEU A 102 1.03 2.78 1.41
N SER A 103 1.04 1.58 1.95
CA SER A 103 1.45 0.41 1.16
C SER A 103 0.45 -0.66 1.50
N ILE A 104 -0.63 -0.68 0.73
CA ILE A 104 -1.54 -1.80 0.76
C ILE A 104 -0.86 -2.88 -0.08
N HIS A 105 -0.12 -3.77 0.60
CA HIS A 105 0.37 -5.00 0.01
C HIS A 105 -0.74 -6.04 0.11
N SER A 106 -1.83 -5.82 -0.61
CA SER A 106 -2.90 -6.79 -0.73
C SER A 106 -2.50 -7.78 -1.83
N ARG A 107 -1.99 -8.95 -1.42
CA ARG A 107 -1.88 -10.10 -2.32
C ARG A 107 -3.29 -10.62 -2.57
N PHE A 108 -3.92 -10.12 -3.63
CA PHE A 108 -5.20 -10.66 -4.12
C PHE A 108 -4.90 -11.89 -4.98
N GLU A 109 -5.14 -13.09 -4.47
CA GLU A 109 -5.16 -14.29 -5.30
C GLU A 109 -6.54 -14.35 -5.98
N PHE A 110 -6.60 -14.32 -7.31
CA PHE A 110 -7.84 -14.61 -8.02
C PHE A 110 -7.94 -16.13 -8.16
N SER A 111 -8.65 -16.80 -7.25
CA SER A 111 -9.10 -18.16 -7.50
C SER A 111 -10.06 -18.11 -8.70
N ASN A 112 -9.76 -18.90 -9.74
CA ASN A 112 -10.40 -18.91 -11.05
C ASN A 112 -11.90 -18.58 -11.00
N LEU A 113 -12.28 -17.38 -11.47
CA LEU A 113 -13.67 -17.06 -11.75
C LEU A 113 -14.10 -17.93 -12.95
N VAL A 114 -14.93 -18.94 -12.66
CA VAL A 114 -15.69 -19.68 -13.68
C VAL A 114 -16.51 -18.64 -14.46
N PRO A 115 -16.53 -18.68 -15.81
CA PRO A 115 -17.33 -17.74 -16.59
C PRO A 115 -18.80 -17.87 -16.21
N ALA A 116 -19.44 -16.76 -15.87
CA ALA A 116 -20.90 -16.73 -15.75
C ALA A 116 -21.50 -16.91 -17.15
N HIS A 117 -22.34 -17.94 -17.29
CA HIS A 117 -23.21 -18.18 -18.43
C HIS A 117 -24.45 -17.28 -18.39
#